data_AF-A0A5M8P2X7-F1
#
_entry.id   AF-A0A5M8P2X7-F1
#
_cell.length_a   1.000
_cell.length_b   1.000
_cell.length_c   1.000
_cell.angle_alpha   90.00
_cell.angle_beta   90.00
_cell.angle_gamma   90.00
#
_symmetry.space_group_name_H-M   'P 1'
#
loop_
_entity.id
_entity.type
_entity.pdbx_description
1 polymer ?
#
loop_
_entity_poly.entity_id
_entity_poly.type
_entity_poly.pdbx_seq_one_letter_code
_entity_poly.pdbx_strand_id
1 'polypeptide(L)'
;MNEQNILNHQLLWRIVLWEYNRYQEESLTEESFIQYYGGCFGSHFYSKWRYYDYNFMKMIGYFGGSTENGQKFCDMVMEQVIKYEQRKEQVWKQMN
;
A
#
# COMPACT_ATOMS: atom_id res chain seq x y z
N MET A 1 0.78 13.29 -27.18
CA MET A 1 1.51 13.18 -25.89
C MET A 1 0.80 14.07 -24.89
N ASN A 2 0.30 13.65 -23.73
CA ASN A 2 -0.10 12.37 -23.16
C ASN A 2 -1.00 12.75 -21.96
N GLU A 3 -2.08 12.04 -21.72
CA GLU A 3 -2.98 12.18 -20.55
C GLU A 3 -2.31 11.82 -19.19
N GLN A 4 -0.97 11.81 -19.10
CA GLN A 4 -0.22 11.10 -18.04
C GLN A 4 -0.01 11.86 -16.73
N ASN A 5 -0.64 13.02 -16.53
CA ASN A 5 -0.48 13.82 -15.30
C ASN A 5 -1.79 13.99 -14.51
N ILE A 6 -2.70 13.02 -14.58
CA ILE A 6 -3.97 13.10 -13.86
C ILE A 6 -3.91 12.25 -12.59
N LEU A 7 -3.80 12.91 -11.44
CA LEU A 7 -4.02 12.29 -10.14
C LEU A 7 -5.47 11.77 -10.09
N ASN A 8 -5.62 10.46 -9.87
CA ASN A 8 -6.94 9.83 -9.77
C ASN A 8 -7.47 9.93 -8.32
N HIS A 9 -8.48 10.77 -8.10
CA HIS A 9 -9.11 10.96 -6.78
C HIS A 9 -9.62 9.64 -6.18
N GLN A 10 -10.30 8.80 -6.97
CA GLN A 10 -10.89 7.56 -6.47
C GLN A 10 -9.80 6.60 -5.96
N LEU A 11 -8.69 6.45 -6.68
CA LEU A 11 -7.58 5.60 -6.25
C LEU A 11 -6.93 6.15 -4.96
N LEU A 12 -6.69 7.46 -4.89
CA LEU A 12 -6.12 8.07 -3.68
C LEU A 12 -7.04 7.90 -2.47
N TRP A 13 -8.34 8.10 -2.66
CA TRP A 13 -9.34 7.92 -1.60
C TRP A 13 -9.36 6.49 -1.06
N ARG A 14 -9.26 5.47 -1.93
CA ARG A 14 -9.20 4.06 -1.52
C ARG A 14 -7.98 3.78 -0.65
N ILE A 15 -6.81 4.29 -1.04
CA ILE A 15 -5.56 4.13 -0.26
C ILE A 15 -5.68 4.82 1.09
N VAL A 16 -6.15 6.07 1.14
CA VAL A 16 -6.30 6.83 2.39
C VAL A 16 -7.31 6.16 3.33
N LEU A 17 -8.42 5.65 2.80
CA LEU A 17 -9.38 4.90 3.61
C LEU A 17 -8.79 3.62 4.20
N TRP A 18 -8.03 2.87 3.42
CA TRP A 18 -7.30 1.71 3.91
C TRP A 18 -6.29 2.13 4.98
N GLU A 19 -5.44 3.14 4.74
CA GLU A 19 -4.43 3.59 5.69
C GLU A 19 -5.04 4.00 7.04
N TYR A 20 -6.22 4.62 7.03
CA TYR A 20 -6.93 5.05 8.23
C TYR A 20 -7.71 3.93 8.94
N ASN A 21 -8.28 2.97 8.21
CA ASN A 21 -9.24 1.98 8.75
C ASN A 21 -8.78 0.52 8.69
N ARG A 22 -7.56 0.26 8.20
CA ARG A 22 -7.03 -1.10 8.06
C ARG A 22 -6.93 -1.80 9.41
N TYR A 23 -7.22 -3.08 9.40
CA TYR A 23 -6.87 -3.97 10.50
C TYR A 23 -5.40 -4.40 10.39
N GLN A 24 -4.89 -5.04 11.44
CA GLN A 24 -3.49 -5.44 11.47
C GLN A 24 -3.18 -6.51 10.41
N GLU A 25 -4.14 -7.36 10.08
CA GLU A 25 -4.06 -8.39 9.03
C GLU A 25 -4.03 -7.79 7.61
N GLU A 26 -4.47 -6.54 7.47
CA GLU A 26 -4.49 -5.77 6.22
C GLU A 26 -3.27 -4.84 6.12
N SER A 27 -2.34 -4.92 7.08
CA SER A 27 -1.12 -4.13 7.07
C SER A 27 -0.03 -4.80 6.24
N LEU A 28 0.91 -4.00 5.73
CA LEU A 28 2.07 -4.53 5.04
C LEU A 28 3.02 -5.18 6.05
N THR A 29 3.46 -6.41 5.77
CA THR A 29 4.30 -7.23 6.64
C THR A 29 5.69 -7.37 6.05
N GLU A 30 6.68 -7.77 6.85
CA GLU A 30 8.02 -8.06 6.32
C GLU A 30 7.97 -9.11 5.20
N GLU A 31 7.11 -10.12 5.35
CA GLU A 31 6.88 -11.15 4.34
C GLU A 31 6.37 -10.57 3.01
N SER A 32 5.43 -9.61 3.04
CA SER A 32 4.96 -8.97 1.81
C SER A 32 6.08 -8.20 1.11
N PHE A 33 6.92 -7.50 1.87
CA PHE A 33 8.10 -6.83 1.29
C PHE A 33 9.12 -7.84 0.73
N ILE A 34 9.36 -8.96 1.40
CA ILE A 34 10.25 -10.02 0.90
C ILE A 34 9.71 -10.64 -0.38
N GLN A 35 8.41 -10.86 -0.48
CA GLN A 35 7.77 -11.39 -1.69
C GLN A 35 7.96 -10.47 -2.90
N TYR A 36 7.84 -9.15 -2.70
CA TYR A 36 7.93 -8.16 -3.78
C TYR A 36 9.36 -7.76 -4.16
N TYR A 37 10.28 -7.74 -3.20
CA TYR A 37 11.63 -7.19 -3.38
C TYR A 37 12.76 -8.21 -3.17
N GLY A 38 12.45 -9.43 -2.74
CA GLY A 38 13.43 -10.45 -2.33
C GLY A 38 13.94 -10.25 -0.91
N GLY A 39 14.64 -11.25 -0.36
CA GLY A 39 15.00 -11.30 1.07
C GLY A 39 15.73 -10.07 1.61
N CYS A 40 16.87 -9.70 1.00
CA CYS A 40 17.70 -8.59 1.48
C CYS A 40 17.00 -7.23 1.33
N PHE A 41 16.53 -6.92 0.12
CA PHE A 41 15.87 -5.64 -0.15
C PHE A 41 14.50 -5.53 0.55
N GLY A 42 13.73 -6.63 0.62
CA GLY A 42 12.47 -6.68 1.32
C GLY A 42 12.62 -6.36 2.81
N SER A 43 13.57 -7.01 3.49
CA SER A 43 13.83 -6.74 4.91
C SER A 43 14.29 -5.29 5.13
N HIS A 44 15.15 -4.77 4.25
CA HIS A 44 15.60 -3.37 4.30
C HIS A 44 14.44 -2.38 4.11
N PHE A 45 13.60 -2.58 3.10
CA PHE A 45 12.45 -1.72 2.83
C PHE A 45 11.38 -1.83 3.92
N TYR A 46 11.17 -3.01 4.50
CA TYR A 46 10.29 -3.16 5.66
C TYR A 46 10.85 -2.41 6.89
N SER A 47 12.16 -2.43 7.12
CA SER A 47 12.77 -1.61 8.17
C SER A 47 12.54 -0.11 7.94
N LYS A 48 12.56 0.36 6.68
CA LYS A 48 12.21 1.75 6.35
C LYS A 48 10.73 2.04 6.53
N TRP A 49 9.86 1.11 6.16
CA TRP A 49 8.43 1.19 6.39
C TRP A 49 8.09 1.39 7.87
N ARG A 50 8.72 0.61 8.75
CA ARG A 50 8.61 0.79 10.22
C ARG A 50 9.18 2.12 10.69
N TYR A 51 10.36 2.52 10.19
CA TYR A 51 10.98 3.81 10.53
C TYR A 51 10.08 5.01 10.16
N TYR A 52 9.30 4.88 9.09
CA TYR A 52 8.34 5.91 8.66
C TYR A 52 6.98 5.81 9.35
N ASP A 53 6.84 5.01 10.40
CA ASP A 53 5.60 4.79 11.14
C ASP A 53 4.45 4.34 10.22
N TYR A 54 4.77 3.41 9.31
CA TYR A 54 3.80 2.81 8.41
C TYR A 54 3.02 3.83 7.55
N ASN A 55 3.69 4.94 7.21
CA ASN A 55 3.13 6.05 6.44
C ASN A 55 3.38 5.90 4.95
N PHE A 56 2.30 5.80 4.16
CA PHE A 56 2.36 5.55 2.72
C PHE A 56 3.16 6.63 1.97
N MET A 57 2.88 7.91 2.25
CA MET A 57 3.49 9.04 1.53
C MET A 57 5.00 9.13 1.76
N LYS A 58 5.46 8.90 3.00
CA LYS A 58 6.90 8.88 3.32
C LYS A 58 7.62 7.73 2.60
N MET A 59 6.98 6.57 2.49
CA MET A 59 7.58 5.43 1.80
C MET A 59 7.64 5.65 0.27
N ILE A 60 6.60 6.23 -0.33
CA ILE A 60 6.64 6.67 -1.73
C ILE A 60 7.77 7.69 -1.94
N GLY A 61 7.90 8.68 -1.05
CA GLY A 61 8.99 9.65 -1.10
C GLY A 61 10.38 9.01 -0.96
N TYR A 62 10.51 7.95 -0.16
CA TYR A 62 11.75 7.20 0.01
C TYR A 62 12.19 6.49 -1.27
N PHE A 63 11.27 5.89 -2.02
CA PHE A 63 11.60 5.28 -3.31
C PHE A 63 12.01 6.32 -4.37
N GLY A 64 11.58 7.58 -4.20
CA GLY A 64 12.04 8.71 -5.00
C GLY A 64 11.86 8.48 -6.50
N GLY A 65 12.95 8.64 -7.27
CA GLY A 65 12.94 8.47 -8.73
C GLY A 65 12.92 7.01 -9.22
N SER A 66 12.90 6.02 -8.32
CA SER A 66 12.82 4.61 -8.72
C SER A 66 11.37 4.23 -9.04
N THR A 67 10.96 4.46 -10.29
CA THR A 67 9.61 4.10 -10.76
C THR A 67 9.30 2.62 -10.55
N GLU A 68 10.28 1.73 -10.73
CA GLU A 68 10.09 0.30 -10.52
C GLU A 68 9.75 -0.03 -9.06
N ASN A 69 10.55 0.47 -8.11
CA ASN A 69 10.32 0.16 -6.70
C ASN A 69 9.07 0.86 -6.16
N GLY A 70 8.81 2.10 -6.61
CA GLY A 70 7.58 2.81 -6.30
C GLY A 70 6.34 2.09 -6.83
N GLN A 71 6.38 1.59 -8.06
CA GLN A 71 5.26 0.83 -8.63
C GLN A 71 5.03 -0.49 -7.89
N LYS A 72 6.09 -1.27 -7.61
CA LYS A 72 5.99 -2.49 -6.78
C LYS A 72 5.36 -2.21 -5.43
N PHE A 73 5.66 -1.07 -4.81
CA PHE A 73 5.08 -0.68 -3.53
C PHE A 73 3.60 -0.36 -3.67
N CYS A 74 3.22 0.40 -4.72
CA CYS A 74 1.83 0.68 -5.04
C CYS A 74 1.03 -0.61 -5.28
N ASP A 75 1.58 -1.56 -6.03
CA ASP A 75 0.92 -2.84 -6.31
C ASP A 75 0.67 -3.63 -5.01
N MET A 76 1.69 -3.73 -4.16
CA MET A 76 1.60 -4.37 -2.84
C MET A 76 0.58 -3.68 -1.91
N VAL A 77 0.51 -2.35 -1.92
CA VAL A 77 -0.51 -1.58 -1.18
C VAL A 77 -1.90 -1.87 -1.71
N MET A 78 -2.07 -1.89 -3.04
CA MET A 78 -3.37 -2.12 -3.66
C MET A 78 -3.93 -3.52 -3.34
N GLU A 79 -3.09 -4.55 -3.21
CA GLU A 79 -3.53 -5.86 -2.73
C GLU A 79 -4.17 -5.78 -1.33
N GLN A 80 -3.60 -4.99 -0.42
CA GLN A 80 -4.15 -4.82 0.93
C GLN A 80 -5.39 -3.92 0.94
N VAL A 81 -5.43 -2.89 0.10
CA VAL A 81 -6.62 -2.05 -0.11
C VAL A 81 -7.81 -2.91 -0.55
N ILE A 82 -7.59 -3.85 -1.48
CA ILE A 82 -8.63 -4.76 -1.96
C ILE A 82 -9.14 -5.67 -0.83
N LYS A 83 -8.25 -6.23 -0.01
CA LYS A 83 -8.64 -7.03 1.17
C LYS A 83 -9.50 -6.23 2.15
N TYR A 84 -9.10 -4.98 2.43
CA TYR A 84 -9.87 -4.06 3.24
C TYR A 84 -11.27 -3.79 2.69
N GLU A 85 -11.37 -3.53 1.39
CA GLU A 85 -12.65 -3.27 0.73
C GLU A 85 -13.58 -4.50 0.79
N GLN A 86 -13.03 -5.70 0.58
CA GLN A 86 -13.77 -6.95 0.71
C GLN A 86 -14.30 -7.16 2.13
N ARG A 87 -13.47 -6.93 3.16
CA ARG A 87 -13.92 -6.99 4.55
C ARG A 87 -15.05 -5.99 4.80
N LYS A 88 -14.88 -4.73 4.38
CA LYS A 88 -15.88 -3.68 4.57
C LYS A 88 -17.23 -4.06 3.93
N GLU A 89 -17.19 -4.64 2.74
CA GLU A 89 -18.39 -5.12 2.05
C GLU A 89 -19.05 -6.29 2.80
N GLN A 90 -18.27 -7.25 3.31
CA GLN A 90 -18.79 -8.36 4.10
C GLN A 90 -19.47 -7.90 5.38
N VAL A 91 -18.86 -6.95 6.11
CA VAL A 91 -19.46 -6.35 7.31
C VAL A 91 -20.76 -5.65 6.95
N TRP A 92 -20.78 -4.86 5.88
CA TRP A 92 -21.99 -4.17 5.44
C TRP A 92 -23.13 -5.13 5.09
N LYS A 93 -22.84 -6.25 4.41
CA LYS A 93 -23.82 -7.30 4.09
C LYS A 93 -24.35 -8.06 5.31
N GLN A 94 -23.62 -8.07 6.42
CA GLN A 94 -24.08 -8.70 7.66
C GLN A 94 -24.99 -7.77 8.48
N MET A 95 -24.91 -6.46 8.22
CA MET A 95 -25.66 -5.43 8.94
C MET A 95 -26.97 -5.01 8.25
N ASN A 96 -27.21 -5.47 7.01
CA ASN A 96 -28.40 -5.15 6.20
C ASN A 96 -28.98 -6.44 5.59
#